data_AF-A0A973KWZ0-F1
#
_entry.id   AF-A0A973KWZ0-F1
#
_cell.length_a   1.000
_cell.length_b   1.000
_cell.length_c   1.000
_cell.angle_alpha   90.00
_cell.angle_beta   90.00
_cell.angle_gamma   90.00
#
_symmetry.space_group_name_H-M   'P 1'
#
loop_
_entity.id
_entity.type
_entity.pdbx_description
1 polymer ?
#
loop_
_entity_poly.entity_id
_entity_poly.type
_entity_poly.pdbx_seq_one_letter_code
_entity_poly.pdbx_strand_id
1 'polypeptide(L)'
;MGDQDTSIKTTKAVRDRLRTLADERGTTMNDLLETLVRRELTEEEKEQRAQQALEEIRQTTGVIVSDEARTRARAFLQHLGQEHRAA
;
A
#
# COMPACT_ATOMS: atom_id res chain seq x y z
N MET A 1 14.50 -20.63 -8.55
CA MET A 1 15.81 -19.97 -8.45
C MET A 1 15.83 -19.30 -7.10
N GLY A 2 16.82 -19.63 -6.26
CA GLY A 2 16.82 -19.25 -4.84
C GLY A 2 16.87 -17.73 -4.68
N ASP A 3 15.86 -17.19 -4.01
CA ASP A 3 15.88 -15.82 -3.51
C ASP A 3 17.10 -15.70 -2.60
N GLN A 4 18.02 -14.77 -2.93
CA GLN A 4 19.21 -14.60 -2.12
C GLN A 4 18.80 -13.92 -0.81
N ASP A 5 18.85 -14.67 0.30
CA ASP A 5 18.65 -14.13 1.64
C ASP A 5 19.50 -12.87 1.81
N THR A 6 18.83 -11.72 1.84
CA THR A 6 19.49 -10.41 1.89
C THR A 6 19.44 -9.89 3.32
N SER A 7 20.59 -9.47 3.86
CA SER A 7 20.66 -8.98 5.23
C SER A 7 20.26 -7.50 5.33
N ILE A 8 19.14 -7.23 5.99
CA ILE A 8 18.69 -5.87 6.28
C ILE A 8 19.22 -5.44 7.65
N LYS A 9 20.03 -4.38 7.67
CA LYS A 9 20.47 -3.76 8.93
C LYS A 9 19.32 -2.98 9.55
N THR A 10 18.94 -3.34 10.76
CA THR A 10 17.87 -2.67 11.52
C THR A 10 18.24 -2.56 13.00
N THR A 11 17.46 -1.81 13.76
CA THR A 11 17.68 -1.68 15.20
C THR A 11 17.15 -2.91 15.95
N LYS A 12 17.73 -3.19 17.12
CA LYS A 12 17.28 -4.29 18.00
C LYS A 12 15.79 -4.17 18.34
N ALA A 13 15.32 -2.96 18.60
CA ALA A 13 13.91 -2.69 18.92
C ALA A 13 12.97 -3.08 17.78
N VAL A 14 13.33 -2.76 16.53
CA VAL A 14 12.52 -3.11 15.35
C VAL A 14 12.51 -4.63 15.13
N ARG A 15 13.66 -5.29 15.25
CA ARG A 15 13.75 -6.77 15.14
C ARG A 15 12.90 -7.47 16.20
N ASP A 16 13.00 -7.05 17.45
CA ASP A 16 12.29 -7.69 18.56
C ASP A 16 10.76 -7.47 18.43
N ARG A 17 10.34 -6.32 17.89
CA ARG A 17 8.93 -6.05 17.55
C ARG A 17 8.45 -6.90 16.38
N LEU A 18 9.23 -7.02 15.31
CA LEU A 18 8.91 -7.88 14.16
C LEU A 18 8.76 -9.35 14.58
N ARG A 19 9.64 -9.82 15.47
CA ARG A 19 9.52 -11.17 16.06
C ARG A 19 8.20 -11.35 16.78
N THR A 20 7.87 -10.43 17.69
CA THR A 20 6.63 -10.48 18.46
C THR A 20 5.40 -10.52 17.55
N LEU A 21 5.37 -9.67 16.52
CA LEU A 21 4.28 -9.63 15.55
C LEU A 21 4.18 -10.89 14.68
N ALA A 22 5.32 -11.51 14.35
CA ALA A 22 5.35 -12.75 13.60
C ALA A 22 4.83 -13.92 14.46
N ASP A 23 5.27 -13.99 15.71
CA ASP A 23 4.83 -14.99 16.68
C ASP A 23 3.31 -14.90 16.94
N GLU A 24 2.77 -13.68 17.12
CA GLU A 24 1.33 -13.45 17.30
C GLU A 24 0.49 -13.91 16.10
N ARG A 25 1.05 -13.85 14.89
CA ARG A 25 0.36 -14.21 13.65
C ARG A 25 0.64 -15.64 13.20
N GLY A 26 1.48 -16.38 13.93
CA GLY A 26 1.93 -17.71 13.56
C GLY A 26 2.70 -17.74 12.24
N THR A 27 3.37 -16.64 11.86
CA THR A 27 4.16 -16.54 10.63
C THR A 27 5.64 -16.36 10.94
N THR A 28 6.49 -16.37 9.91
CA THR A 28 7.92 -16.08 10.08
C THR A 28 8.17 -14.57 9.95
N MET A 29 9.27 -14.07 10.51
CA MET A 29 9.66 -12.66 10.31
C MET A 29 9.78 -12.28 8.83
N ASN A 30 10.24 -13.22 7.99
CA ASN A 30 10.37 -12.99 6.56
C ASN A 30 9.00 -12.89 5.88
N ASP A 31 8.08 -13.81 6.19
CA ASP A 31 6.71 -13.81 5.67
C ASP A 31 5.92 -12.57 6.13
N LEU A 32 6.10 -12.16 7.38
CA LEU A 32 5.52 -10.92 7.89
C LEU A 32 6.11 -9.69 7.19
N LEU A 33 7.43 -9.64 7.00
CA LEU A 33 8.07 -8.53 6.31
C LEU A 33 7.60 -8.45 4.86
N GLU A 34 7.55 -9.58 4.16
CA GLU A 34 7.02 -9.67 2.80
C GLU A 34 5.56 -9.18 2.74
N THR A 35 4.73 -9.61 3.69
CA THR A 35 3.34 -9.16 3.78
C THR A 35 3.23 -7.67 4.03
N LEU A 36 4.07 -7.11 4.91
CA LEU A 36 4.08 -5.67 5.20
C LEU A 36 4.53 -4.87 3.99
N VAL A 37 5.58 -5.29 3.30
CA VAL A 37 6.07 -4.64 2.07
C VAL A 37 5.05 -4.75 0.94
N ARG A 38 4.38 -5.89 0.78
CA ARG A 38 3.29 -6.06 -0.21
C ARG A 38 2.07 -5.17 0.08
N ARG A 39 1.81 -4.83 1.35
CA ARG A 39 0.70 -3.96 1.75
C ARG A 39 1.03 -2.48 1.59
N GLU A 40 2.25 -2.08 1.96
CA GLU A 40 2.72 -0.71 1.85
C GLU A 40 3.22 -0.43 0.44
N LEU A 41 2.27 -0.15 -0.46
CA LEU A 41 2.60 0.30 -1.81
C LEU A 41 3.35 1.62 -1.76
N THR A 42 4.40 1.72 -2.55
CA THR A 42 5.10 2.98 -2.78
C THR A 42 4.17 3.98 -3.48
N GLU A 43 4.47 5.28 -3.35
CA GLU A 43 3.70 6.32 -4.05
C GLU A 43 3.72 6.13 -5.58
N GLU A 44 4.82 5.59 -6.12
CA GLU A 44 4.94 5.27 -7.54
C GLU A 44 4.03 4.10 -7.95
N GLU A 45 3.99 3.02 -7.18
CA GLU A 45 3.09 1.89 -7.45
C GLU A 45 1.60 2.27 -7.29
N LYS A 46 1.31 3.20 -6.37
CA LYS A 46 -0.05 3.76 -6.24
C LYS A 46 -0.44 4.55 -7.48
N GLU A 47 0.46 5.39 -8.01
CA GLU A 47 0.19 6.15 -9.24
C GLU A 47 0.04 5.22 -10.44
N GLN A 48 0.89 4.19 -10.56
CA GLN A 48 0.75 3.17 -11.61
C GLN A 48 -0.60 2.44 -11.54
N ARG A 49 -1.03 2.03 -10.33
CA ARG A 49 -2.36 1.44 -10.14
C ARG A 49 -3.49 2.41 -10.49
N ALA A 50 -3.35 3.69 -10.14
CA ALA A 50 -4.34 4.70 -10.51
C ALA A 50 -4.43 4.84 -12.03
N GLN A 51 -3.30 4.87 -12.74
CA GLN A 51 -3.27 4.92 -14.20
C GLN A 51 -3.90 3.68 -14.84
N GLN A 52 -3.60 2.48 -14.32
CA GLN A 52 -4.23 1.23 -14.77
C GLN A 52 -5.74 1.25 -14.58
N ALA A 53 -6.22 1.70 -13.41
CA ALA A 53 -7.66 1.82 -13.15
C ALA A 53 -8.33 2.85 -14.07
N LEU A 54 -7.67 3.97 -14.37
CA LEU A 54 -8.18 4.97 -15.30
C LEU A 54 -8.31 4.41 -16.72
N GLU A 55 -7.32 3.65 -17.17
CA GLU A 55 -7.36 2.99 -18.47
C GLU A 55 -8.45 1.90 -18.52
N GLU A 56 -8.63 1.13 -17.44
CA GLU A 56 -9.74 0.16 -17.32
C GLU A 56 -11.11 0.85 -17.35
N ILE A 57 -11.28 1.97 -16.65
CA ILE A 57 -12.51 2.78 -16.67
C ILE A 57 -12.77 3.29 -18.09
N ARG A 58 -11.73 3.77 -18.77
CA ARG A 58 -11.83 4.23 -20.15
C ARG A 58 -12.24 3.09 -21.09
N GLN A 59 -11.65 1.91 -20.93
CA GLN A 59 -11.99 0.74 -21.76
C GLN A 59 -13.42 0.24 -21.51
N THR A 60 -13.87 0.26 -20.25
CA THR A 60 -15.18 -0.26 -19.86
C THR A 60 -16.31 0.72 -20.11
N THR A 61 -16.08 2.01 -19.86
CA THR A 61 -17.13 3.06 -19.87
C THR A 61 -17.01 4.00 -21.06
N GLY A 62 -15.87 4.03 -21.75
CA GLY A 62 -15.58 5.00 -22.81
C GLY A 62 -15.32 6.42 -22.31
N VAL A 63 -15.38 6.64 -20.99
CA VAL A 63 -15.20 7.95 -20.37
C VAL A 63 -13.73 8.19 -20.06
N ILE A 64 -13.21 9.32 -20.51
CA ILE A 64 -11.88 9.80 -20.12
C ILE A 64 -12.05 10.64 -18.86
N VAL A 65 -11.52 10.15 -17.74
CA VAL A 65 -11.53 10.91 -16.49
C VAL A 65 -10.53 12.06 -16.61
N SER A 66 -11.00 13.29 -16.47
CA SER A 66 -10.11 14.45 -16.46
C SER A 66 -9.32 14.55 -15.15
N ASP A 67 -8.14 15.17 -15.22
CA ASP A 67 -7.30 15.37 -14.03
C ASP A 67 -7.97 16.27 -12.97
N GLU A 68 -8.83 17.20 -13.41
CA GLU A 68 -9.66 18.03 -12.53
C GLU A 68 -10.68 17.19 -11.76
N ALA A 69 -11.37 16.24 -12.43
CA ALA A 69 -12.29 15.33 -11.76
C ALA A 69 -11.56 14.44 -10.74
N ARG A 70 -10.35 13.99 -11.07
CA ARG A 70 -9.47 13.22 -10.17
C ARG A 70 -9.06 14.03 -8.94
N THR A 71 -8.69 15.30 -9.13
CA THR A 71 -8.33 16.20 -8.03
C THR A 71 -9.51 16.43 -7.08
N ARG A 72 -10.70 16.67 -7.62
CA ARG A 72 -11.93 16.80 -6.81
C ARG A 72 -12.24 15.54 -6.02
N ALA A 73 -12.15 14.37 -6.66
CA ALA A 73 -12.39 13.09 -6.00
C ALA A 73 -11.39 12.85 -4.84
N ARG A 74 -10.11 13.18 -5.04
CA ARG A 74 -9.08 13.05 -4.00
C ARG A 74 -9.36 13.95 -2.80
N ALA A 75 -9.71 15.22 -3.05
CA ALA A 75 -10.06 16.17 -1.99
C ALA A 75 -11.28 15.69 -1.18
N PHE A 76 -12.29 15.18 -1.86
CA PHE A 76 -13.49 14.61 -1.22
C PHE A 76 -13.17 13.40 -0.34
N LEU A 77 -12.37 12.45 -0.84
CA LEU A 77 -11.95 11.26 -0.06
C LEU A 77 -11.10 11.64 1.15
N GLN A 78 -10.22 12.63 1.03
CA GLN A 78 -9.43 13.15 2.14
C GLN A 78 -10.32 13.76 3.23
N HIS A 79 -11.34 14.51 2.83
CA HIS A 79 -12.31 15.10 3.75
C HIS A 79 -13.09 14.02 4.51
N LEU A 80 -13.66 13.03 3.82
CA LEU A 80 -14.36 11.91 4.44
C LEU A 80 -13.49 11.12 5.42
N GLY A 81 -12.22 10.92 5.09
CA GLY A 81 -11.26 10.24 5.97
C GLY A 81 -10.93 11.01 7.25
N GLN A 82 -11.03 12.35 7.23
CA GLN A 82 -10.87 13.17 8.43
C GLN A 82 -12.10 13.10 9.33
N GLU A 83 -13.31 13.12 8.76
CA GLU A 83 -14.55 13.01 9.52
C GLU A 83 -14.67 11.66 10.23
N HIS A 84 -14.30 10.56 9.56
CA HIS A 84 -14.39 9.22 10.13
C HIS A 84 -13.31 8.90 11.20
N ARG A 85 -12.25 9.71 11.30
CA ARG A 85 -11.19 9.57 12.33
C ARG A 85 -11.46 10.41 13.58
N ALA A 86 -12.39 11.35 13.47
CA ALA A 86 -12.81 12.25 14.56
C ALA A 86 -14.05 11.74 15.31
N ALA A 87 -14.67 10.65 14.84
CA ALA A 87 -15.80 9.94 15.48
C ALA A 87 -15.31 8.67 16.17
#